data_AF-A0A961NPH7-F1
#
_entry.id   AF-A0A961NPH7-F1
#
_cell.length_a   1.000
_cell.length_b   1.000
_cell.length_c   1.000
_cell.angle_alpha   90.00
_cell.angle_beta   90.00
_cell.angle_gamma   90.00
#
_symmetry.space_group_name_H-M   'P 1'
#
loop_
_entity.id
_entity.type
_entity.pdbx_description
1 polymer ?
#
loop_
_entity_poly.entity_id
_entity_poly.type
_entity_poly.pdbx_seq_one_letter_code
_entity_poly.pdbx_strand_id
1 'polypeptide(L)'
;LWFYLIPGLVVWFLFLKSGVHATIAGILLAQLIPVQTRTDTNAFTTDMRQLIDRFAQNGQPGRHIITQPDRQQSLHLMRERCNAIETPLEKLEHALLLPVSFLIMPIFALANAGFSFDSFSEITLGGVFPAVALGLALGKPIGIVVFTYAAIRLGLARMPAGTGFGHILGAGLLAGIGFTMSLFIAGLAFEDKTLEITRAAIIMGSLLAGISGFLLLRWVNHLTSPR
;
A
#
# COMPACT_ATOMS: atom_id res chain seq x y z
N LEU A 1 20.92 3.29 1.72
CA LEU A 1 20.09 2.18 1.22
C LEU A 1 20.82 0.83 1.38
N TRP A 2 21.95 0.62 0.69
CA TRP A 2 22.71 -0.64 0.73
C TRP A 2 23.09 -1.12 2.13
N PHE A 3 23.40 -0.19 3.04
CA PHE A 3 23.71 -0.50 4.43
C PHE A 3 22.56 -1.20 5.19
N TYR A 4 21.30 -1.01 4.78
CA TYR A 4 20.14 -1.68 5.37
C TYR A 4 19.74 -2.94 4.59
N LEU A 5 19.92 -2.95 3.27
CA LEU A 5 19.54 -4.08 2.42
C LEU A 5 20.44 -5.30 2.63
N ILE A 6 21.75 -5.11 2.80
CA ILE A 6 22.69 -6.23 2.96
C ILE A 6 22.43 -6.99 4.27
N PRO A 7 22.36 -6.34 5.46
CA PRO A 7 21.95 -7.02 6.68
C PRO A 7 20.58 -7.67 6.56
N GLY A 8 19.66 -7.05 5.80
CA GLY A 8 18.35 -7.64 5.56
C GLY A 8 18.36 -8.93 4.78
N LEU A 9 19.18 -9.02 3.75
CA LEU A 9 19.34 -10.24 2.99
C LEU A 9 19.95 -11.35 3.87
N VAL A 10 20.91 -10.99 4.74
CA VAL A 10 21.50 -11.92 5.71
C VAL A 10 20.44 -12.42 6.70
N VAL A 11 19.68 -11.53 7.33
CA VAL A 11 18.62 -11.91 8.28
C VAL A 11 17.55 -12.75 7.60
N TRP A 12 17.14 -12.38 6.38
CA TRP A 12 16.21 -13.16 5.56
C TRP A 12 16.72 -14.59 5.31
N PHE A 13 17.99 -14.74 4.95
CA PHE A 13 18.61 -16.06 4.73
C PHE A 13 18.70 -16.89 6.01
N LEU A 14 19.04 -16.27 7.14
CA LEU A 14 19.06 -16.94 8.44
C LEU A 14 17.65 -17.41 8.85
N PHE A 15 16.63 -16.60 8.63
CA PHE A 15 15.24 -16.97 8.89
C PHE A 15 14.82 -18.17 8.03
N LEU A 16 15.14 -18.14 6.73
CA LEU A 16 14.89 -19.25 5.81
C LEU A 16 15.50 -20.58 6.30
N LYS A 17 16.71 -20.53 6.88
CA LYS A 17 17.37 -21.72 7.44
C LYS A 17 16.87 -22.13 8.83
N SER A 18 16.28 -21.21 9.58
CA SER A 18 15.72 -21.47 10.91
C SER A 18 14.33 -22.11 10.88
N GLY A 19 13.69 -22.23 9.70
CA GLY A 19 12.31 -22.71 9.56
C GLY A 19 11.24 -21.64 9.86
N VAL A 20 11.64 -20.43 10.23
CA VAL A 20 10.72 -19.28 10.35
C VAL A 20 10.41 -18.71 8.96
N HIS A 21 9.18 -18.25 8.76
CA HIS A 21 8.77 -17.63 7.50
C HIS A 21 9.61 -16.39 7.19
N ALA A 22 10.24 -16.39 6.01
CA ALA A 22 11.16 -15.34 5.59
C ALA A 22 10.49 -13.96 5.42
N THR A 23 9.16 -13.90 5.34
CA THR A 23 8.38 -12.65 5.33
C THR A 23 8.44 -11.90 6.66
N ILE A 24 8.54 -12.62 7.79
CA ILE A 24 8.65 -12.01 9.12
C ILE A 24 9.98 -11.25 9.25
N ALA A 25 11.05 -11.77 8.66
CA ALA A 25 12.36 -11.11 8.64
C ALA A 25 12.29 -9.70 8.04
N GLY A 26 11.54 -9.53 6.95
CA GLY A 26 11.34 -8.23 6.31
C GLY A 26 10.61 -7.23 7.21
N ILE A 27 9.56 -7.68 7.92
CA ILE A 27 8.81 -6.85 8.86
C ILE A 27 9.69 -6.41 10.03
N LEU A 28 10.42 -7.36 10.63
CA LEU A 28 11.31 -7.07 11.76
C LEU A 28 12.43 -6.12 11.35
N LEU A 29 13.00 -6.29 10.15
CA LEU A 29 13.99 -5.36 9.65
C LEU A 29 13.41 -3.96 9.45
N ALA A 30 12.20 -3.84 8.90
CA ALA A 30 11.55 -2.55 8.73
C ALA A 30 11.36 -1.83 10.07
N GLN A 31 11.02 -2.57 11.13
CA GLN A 31 10.90 -2.02 12.49
C GLN A 31 12.22 -1.55 13.09
N LEU A 32 13.35 -2.06 12.61
CA LEU A 32 14.69 -1.65 13.04
C LEU A 32 15.23 -0.42 12.29
N ILE A 33 14.63 -0.07 11.14
CA ILE A 33 15.06 1.09 10.38
C ILE A 33 14.60 2.38 11.10
N PRO A 34 15.50 3.35 11.33
CA PRO A 34 15.16 4.56 12.06
C PRO A 34 14.19 5.46 11.29
N VAL A 35 13.18 5.95 12.01
CA VAL A 35 12.14 6.91 11.54
C VAL A 35 12.46 8.35 12.00
N GLN A 36 13.59 8.57 12.66
CA GLN A 36 13.93 9.91 13.18
C GLN A 36 14.85 10.66 12.22
N THR A 37 14.58 11.95 12.06
CA THR A 37 15.44 12.90 11.37
C THR A 37 16.33 13.59 12.40
N ARG A 38 17.56 13.94 12.02
CA ARG A 38 18.51 14.66 12.92
C ARG A 38 18.45 16.18 12.73
N THR A 39 17.49 16.69 11.98
CA THR A 39 17.48 18.08 11.49
C THR A 39 16.47 18.91 12.28
N ASP A 40 16.90 20.05 12.81
CA ASP A 40 16.03 21.01 13.49
C ASP A 40 15.08 21.68 12.48
N THR A 41 13.77 21.61 12.75
CA THR A 41 12.71 22.18 11.90
C THR A 41 12.85 23.69 11.72
N ASN A 42 13.27 24.41 12.76
CA ASN A 42 13.43 25.87 12.72
C ASN A 42 14.63 26.26 11.86
N ALA A 43 15.73 25.53 12.00
CA ALA A 43 16.91 25.72 11.16
C ALA A 43 16.59 25.43 9.68
N PHE A 44 15.90 24.33 9.39
CA PHE A 44 15.47 23.98 8.03
C PHE A 44 14.58 25.04 7.40
N THR A 45 13.59 25.55 8.15
CA THR A 45 12.67 26.59 7.65
C THR A 45 13.43 27.89 7.32
N THR A 46 14.43 28.23 8.12
CA THR A 46 15.26 29.42 7.93
C THR A 46 16.16 29.27 6.70
N ASP A 47 16.84 28.12 6.57
CA ASP A 47 17.66 27.78 5.41
C ASP A 47 16.84 27.82 4.11
N MET A 48 15.63 27.26 4.12
CA MET A 48 14.76 27.24 2.94
C MET A 48 14.31 28.63 2.49
N ARG A 49 13.96 29.52 3.43
CA ARG A 49 13.62 30.91 3.10
C ARG A 49 14.79 31.62 2.43
N GLN A 50 15.99 31.49 3.00
CA GLN A 50 17.20 32.10 2.43
C GLN A 50 17.52 31.56 1.02
N LEU A 51 17.35 30.27 0.79
CA LEU A 51 17.58 29.67 -0.54
C LEU A 51 16.57 30.20 -1.57
N ILE A 52 15.29 30.35 -1.18
CA ILE A 52 14.24 30.91 -2.06
C ILE A 52 14.56 32.39 -2.39
N ASP A 53 14.96 33.17 -1.39
CA ASP A 53 15.32 34.57 -1.59
C ASP A 53 16.51 34.71 -2.55
N ARG A 54 17.55 33.89 -2.40
CA ARG A 54 18.70 33.84 -3.32
C ARG A 54 18.28 33.45 -4.73
N PHE A 55 17.40 32.47 -4.87
CA PHE A 55 16.88 32.03 -6.16
C PHE A 55 16.07 33.13 -6.87
N ALA A 56 15.33 33.93 -6.09
CA ALA A 56 14.56 35.07 -6.59
C ALA A 56 15.46 36.23 -7.03
N GLN A 57 16.51 36.53 -6.27
CA GLN A 57 17.42 37.66 -6.52
C GLN A 57 18.41 37.42 -7.67
N ASN A 58 18.88 36.18 -7.84
CA ASN A 58 19.96 35.86 -8.81
C ASN A 58 19.46 35.60 -10.24
N GLY A 59 18.33 36.21 -10.62
CA GLY A 59 17.59 35.87 -11.83
C GLY A 59 17.44 37.00 -12.85
N GLN A 60 18.00 36.84 -14.04
CA GLN A 60 17.65 37.72 -15.16
C GLN A 60 16.20 37.47 -15.59
N PRO A 61 15.34 38.50 -15.67
CA PRO A 61 13.98 38.37 -16.17
C PRO A 61 13.96 37.84 -17.60
N GLY A 62 13.13 36.83 -17.88
CA GLY A 62 12.89 36.33 -19.25
C GLY A 62 13.85 35.24 -19.78
N ARG A 63 14.83 34.77 -19.01
CA ARG A 63 15.67 33.60 -19.38
C ARG A 63 15.24 32.32 -18.66
N HIS A 64 15.33 31.18 -19.35
CA HIS A 64 15.02 29.86 -18.80
C HIS A 64 15.91 29.50 -17.59
N ILE A 65 15.33 28.85 -16.57
CA ILE A 65 15.98 28.48 -15.31
C ILE A 65 17.24 27.60 -15.51
N ILE A 66 17.26 26.79 -16.56
CA ILE A 66 18.33 25.82 -16.85
C ILE A 66 19.61 26.49 -17.38
N THR A 67 19.53 27.69 -17.97
CA THR A 67 20.70 28.36 -18.56
C THR A 67 21.46 29.25 -17.57
N GLN A 68 21.01 29.32 -16.31
CA GLN A 68 21.58 30.16 -15.27
C GLN A 68 22.24 29.28 -14.18
N PRO A 69 23.57 29.17 -14.14
CA PRO A 69 24.26 28.27 -13.20
C PRO A 69 23.95 28.57 -11.73
N ASP A 70 23.82 29.84 -11.34
CA ASP A 70 23.49 30.24 -9.97
C ASP A 70 22.09 29.77 -9.52
N ARG A 71 21.13 29.74 -10.46
CA ARG A 71 19.79 29.21 -10.21
C ARG A 71 19.78 27.70 -10.09
N GLN A 72 20.54 27.00 -10.94
CA GLN A 72 20.69 25.55 -10.83
C GLN A 72 21.33 25.15 -9.50
N GLN A 73 22.36 25.86 -9.05
CA GLN A 73 23.00 25.61 -7.76
C GLN A 73 22.03 25.84 -6.60
N SER A 74 21.26 26.92 -6.63
CA SER A 74 20.25 27.20 -5.59
C SER A 74 19.19 26.08 -5.53
N LEU A 75 18.74 25.59 -6.69
CA LEU A 75 17.82 24.45 -6.76
C LEU A 75 18.45 23.14 -6.28
N HIS A 76 19.72 22.90 -6.59
CA HIS A 76 20.45 21.73 -6.10
C HIS A 76 20.55 21.75 -4.58
N LEU A 77 20.91 22.88 -3.99
CA LEU A 77 20.98 23.07 -2.53
C LEU A 77 19.61 22.89 -1.86
N MET A 78 18.54 23.40 -2.46
CA MET A 78 17.17 23.13 -1.98
C MET A 78 16.87 21.64 -2.01
N ARG A 79 17.20 20.93 -3.10
CA ARG A 79 16.99 19.49 -3.23
C ARG A 79 17.76 18.71 -2.16
N GLU A 80 19.02 19.07 -1.92
CA GLU A 80 19.86 18.46 -0.88
C GLU A 80 19.28 18.69 0.52
N ARG A 81 18.86 19.93 0.83
CA ARG A 81 18.24 20.27 2.13
C ARG A 81 16.94 19.51 2.35
N CYS A 82 16.05 19.47 1.34
CA CYS A 82 14.82 18.69 1.43
C CYS A 82 15.10 17.20 1.62
N ASN A 83 16.07 16.64 0.89
CA ASN A 83 16.46 15.23 1.06
C ASN A 83 17.06 14.97 2.45
N ALA A 84 17.78 15.93 3.04
CA ALA A 84 18.37 15.77 4.38
C ALA A 84 17.33 15.70 5.51
N ILE A 85 16.12 16.22 5.31
CA ILE A 85 15.04 16.16 6.30
C ILE A 85 14.22 14.86 6.20
N GLU A 86 14.31 14.14 5.09
CA GLU A 86 13.56 12.89 4.89
C GLU A 86 14.21 11.75 5.69
N THR A 87 13.40 10.91 6.33
CA THR A 87 13.88 9.83 7.19
C THR A 87 14.52 8.70 6.36
N PRO A 88 15.45 7.92 6.94
CA PRO A 88 16.00 6.74 6.26
C PRO A 88 14.93 5.73 5.85
N LEU A 89 13.86 5.58 6.63
CA LEU A 89 12.75 4.68 6.32
C LEU A 89 11.95 5.18 5.11
N GLU A 90 11.54 6.45 5.10
CA GLU A 90 10.78 7.04 3.98
C GLU A 90 11.55 6.93 2.66
N LYS A 91 12.86 7.20 2.68
CA LYS A 91 13.73 7.03 1.49
C LYS A 91 13.73 5.61 0.97
N LEU A 92 13.76 4.64 1.88
CA LEU A 92 13.75 3.22 1.54
C LEU A 92 12.38 2.79 1.03
N GLU A 93 11.29 3.26 1.63
CA GLU A 93 9.93 3.06 1.17
C GLU A 93 9.73 3.59 -0.26
N HIS A 94 10.09 4.85 -0.52
CA HIS A 94 9.98 5.44 -1.86
C HIS A 94 10.81 4.69 -2.90
N ALA A 95 12.00 4.21 -2.52
CA ALA A 95 12.85 3.41 -3.41
C ALA A 95 12.26 2.02 -3.69
N LEU A 96 11.59 1.40 -2.72
CA LEU A 96 11.01 0.05 -2.86
C LEU A 96 9.60 0.06 -3.45
N LEU A 97 8.84 1.14 -3.30
CA LEU A 97 7.44 1.20 -3.73
C LEU A 97 7.29 0.94 -5.23
N LEU A 98 8.17 1.53 -6.05
CA LEU A 98 8.16 1.34 -7.51
C LEU A 98 8.47 -0.11 -7.93
N PRO A 99 9.62 -0.71 -7.57
CA PRO A 99 9.90 -2.10 -7.93
C PRO A 99 8.90 -3.07 -7.30
N VAL A 100 8.41 -2.81 -6.08
CA VAL A 100 7.39 -3.67 -5.47
C VAL A 100 6.11 -3.63 -6.29
N SER A 101 5.61 -2.44 -6.63
CA SER A 101 4.31 -2.28 -7.29
C SER A 101 4.34 -2.72 -8.76
N PHE A 102 5.43 -2.48 -9.48
CA PHE A 102 5.52 -2.73 -10.92
C PHE A 102 6.23 -4.03 -11.30
N LEU A 103 7.03 -4.62 -10.39
CA LEU A 103 7.77 -5.86 -10.68
C LEU A 103 7.37 -6.99 -9.72
N ILE A 104 7.51 -6.79 -8.41
CA ILE A 104 7.32 -7.87 -7.43
C ILE A 104 5.86 -8.32 -7.38
N MET A 105 4.92 -7.39 -7.23
CA MET A 105 3.49 -7.70 -7.11
C MET A 105 2.92 -8.36 -8.38
N PRO A 106 3.20 -7.87 -9.61
CA PRO A 106 2.77 -8.55 -10.83
C PRO A 106 3.38 -9.95 -11.01
N ILE A 107 4.68 -10.12 -10.75
CA ILE A 107 5.33 -11.45 -10.84
C ILE A 107 4.75 -12.40 -9.79
N PHE A 108 4.58 -11.93 -8.56
CA PHE A 108 3.97 -12.71 -7.49
C PHE A 108 2.56 -13.16 -7.84
N ALA A 109 1.74 -12.22 -8.32
CA ALA A 109 0.38 -12.51 -8.75
C ALA A 109 0.36 -13.50 -9.91
N LEU A 110 1.21 -13.33 -10.93
CA LEU A 110 1.29 -14.25 -12.06
C LEU A 110 1.69 -15.67 -11.64
N ALA A 111 2.67 -15.78 -10.73
CA ALA A 111 3.16 -17.07 -10.24
C ALA A 111 2.14 -17.81 -9.34
N ASN A 112 1.29 -17.08 -8.62
CA ASN A 112 0.39 -17.65 -7.60
C ASN A 112 -1.10 -17.59 -7.95
N ALA A 113 -1.51 -16.83 -8.97
CA ALA A 113 -2.91 -16.74 -9.39
C ALA A 113 -3.31 -17.85 -10.36
N GLY A 114 -2.35 -18.65 -10.86
CA GLY A 114 -2.65 -19.80 -11.71
C GLY A 114 -3.42 -20.88 -10.95
N PHE A 115 -4.54 -21.32 -11.53
CA PHE A 115 -5.32 -22.48 -11.09
C PHE A 115 -5.88 -23.21 -12.32
N SER A 116 -6.04 -24.53 -12.21
CA SER A 116 -6.49 -25.37 -13.31
C SER A 116 -8.01 -25.27 -13.49
N PHE A 117 -8.48 -25.16 -14.74
CA PHE A 117 -9.91 -25.11 -15.03
C PHE A 117 -10.61 -26.45 -14.81
N ASP A 118 -9.88 -27.56 -14.85
CA ASP A 118 -10.42 -28.89 -14.58
C ASP A 118 -10.96 -29.01 -13.14
N SER A 119 -10.34 -28.27 -12.22
CA SER A 119 -10.75 -28.15 -10.82
C SER A 119 -12.12 -27.46 -10.66
N PHE A 120 -12.66 -26.77 -11.68
CA PHE A 120 -14.03 -26.19 -11.64
C PHE A 120 -15.13 -27.25 -11.53
N SER A 121 -14.92 -28.41 -12.15
CA SER A 121 -15.89 -29.51 -12.11
C SER A 121 -16.07 -30.07 -10.68
N GLU A 122 -15.04 -29.90 -9.85
CA GLU A 122 -15.01 -30.29 -8.45
C GLU A 122 -15.21 -29.11 -7.48
N ILE A 123 -15.48 -27.90 -7.99
CA ILE A 123 -15.94 -26.79 -7.16
C ILE A 123 -17.35 -27.12 -6.68
N THR A 124 -17.41 -27.74 -5.51
CA THR A 124 -18.65 -27.94 -4.81
C THR A 124 -19.14 -26.60 -4.26
N LEU A 125 -20.44 -26.35 -4.41
CA LEU A 125 -21.15 -25.22 -3.77
C LEU A 125 -21.15 -25.30 -2.23
N GLY A 126 -20.67 -26.41 -1.65
CA GLY A 126 -20.28 -26.55 -0.25
C GLY A 126 -18.77 -26.73 -0.09
N GLY A 127 -18.19 -26.31 1.04
CA GLY A 127 -16.76 -26.50 1.35
C GLY A 127 -15.95 -25.20 1.34
N VAL A 128 -14.65 -25.32 1.06
CA VAL A 128 -13.67 -24.22 1.22
C VAL A 128 -13.92 -23.06 0.24
N PHE A 129 -14.37 -23.36 -0.98
CA PHE A 129 -14.59 -22.33 -2.01
C PHE A 129 -15.58 -21.23 -1.59
N PRO A 130 -16.86 -21.53 -1.28
CA PRO A 130 -17.82 -20.49 -0.88
C PRO A 130 -17.43 -19.84 0.45
N ALA A 131 -16.82 -20.58 1.38
CA ALA A 131 -16.37 -20.04 2.66
C ALA A 131 -15.31 -18.95 2.47
N VAL A 132 -14.32 -19.18 1.61
CA VAL A 132 -13.27 -18.20 1.31
C VAL A 132 -13.82 -17.07 0.44
N ALA A 133 -14.58 -17.37 -0.61
CA ALA A 133 -15.12 -16.36 -1.52
C ALA A 133 -16.07 -15.39 -0.79
N LEU A 134 -17.04 -15.91 -0.03
CA LEU A 134 -17.99 -15.08 0.74
C LEU A 134 -17.32 -14.46 1.96
N GLY A 135 -16.43 -15.17 2.64
CA GLY A 135 -15.68 -14.62 3.77
C GLY A 135 -14.85 -13.40 3.36
N LEU A 136 -14.25 -13.45 2.17
CA LEU A 136 -13.48 -12.33 1.61
C LEU A 136 -14.39 -11.23 1.07
N ALA A 137 -15.43 -11.58 0.30
CA ALA A 137 -16.31 -10.61 -0.34
C ALA A 137 -17.30 -9.92 0.61
N LEU A 138 -17.71 -10.57 1.70
CA LEU A 138 -18.68 -10.04 2.68
C LEU A 138 -18.09 -9.85 4.07
N GLY A 139 -17.22 -10.77 4.53
CA GLY A 139 -16.67 -10.71 5.89
C GLY A 139 -15.86 -9.43 6.14
N LYS A 140 -14.97 -9.06 5.22
CA LYS A 140 -14.19 -7.81 5.32
C LYS A 140 -15.08 -6.56 5.34
N PRO A 141 -16.02 -6.37 4.39
CA PRO A 141 -16.94 -5.22 4.41
C PRO A 141 -17.77 -5.15 5.68
N ILE A 142 -18.37 -6.28 6.10
CA ILE A 142 -19.19 -6.33 7.32
C ILE A 142 -18.35 -5.92 8.53
N GLY A 143 -17.14 -6.47 8.66
CA GLY A 143 -16.22 -6.10 9.73
C GLY A 143 -15.90 -4.61 9.73
N ILE A 144 -15.50 -4.05 8.58
CA ILE A 144 -15.15 -2.63 8.46
C ILE A 144 -16.34 -1.75 8.82
N VAL A 145 -17.53 -2.04 8.30
CA VAL A 145 -18.74 -1.23 8.56
C VAL A 145 -19.13 -1.31 10.03
N VAL A 146 -19.16 -2.51 10.63
CA VAL A 146 -19.54 -2.70 12.03
C VAL A 146 -18.55 -2.01 12.96
N PHE A 147 -17.24 -2.21 12.79
CA PHE A 147 -16.24 -1.59 13.65
C PHE A 147 -16.17 -0.06 13.46
N THR A 148 -16.35 0.43 12.23
CA THR A 148 -16.40 1.88 11.98
C THR A 148 -17.65 2.49 12.61
N TYR A 149 -18.80 1.83 12.48
CA TYR A 149 -20.05 2.27 13.12
C TYR A 149 -19.90 2.28 14.65
N ALA A 150 -19.33 1.23 15.23
CA ALA A 150 -19.07 1.16 16.66
C ALA A 150 -18.12 2.27 17.13
N ALA A 151 -17.02 2.53 16.41
CA ALA A 151 -16.07 3.59 16.73
C ALA A 151 -16.71 4.98 16.71
N ILE A 152 -17.59 5.25 15.74
CA ILE A 152 -18.36 6.51 15.67
C ILE A 152 -19.37 6.59 16.82
N ARG A 153 -20.09 5.50 17.11
CA ARG A 153 -21.10 5.45 18.17
C ARG A 153 -20.50 5.64 19.57
N LEU A 154 -19.28 5.13 19.79
CA LEU A 154 -18.52 5.27 21.03
C LEU A 154 -17.78 6.61 21.13
N GLY A 155 -17.83 7.46 20.10
CA GLY A 155 -17.14 8.76 20.08
C GLY A 155 -15.62 8.68 19.91
N LEU A 156 -15.08 7.51 19.55
CA LEU A 156 -13.65 7.30 19.28
C LEU A 156 -13.21 7.86 17.91
N ALA A 157 -14.15 8.03 16.98
CA ALA A 157 -13.91 8.52 15.64
C ALA A 157 -15.02 9.49 15.18
N ARG A 158 -14.71 10.34 14.20
CA ARG A 158 -15.68 11.24 13.55
C ARG A 158 -15.70 11.00 12.05
N MET A 159 -16.88 11.06 11.44
CA MET A 159 -17.04 10.92 10.00
C MET A 159 -16.44 12.16 9.29
N PRO A 160 -15.60 11.98 8.25
CA PRO A 160 -15.07 13.09 7.46
C PRO A 160 -16.19 13.88 6.75
N ALA A 161 -15.98 15.19 6.58
CA ALA A 161 -16.91 16.04 5.85
C ALA A 161 -17.13 15.55 4.41
N GLY A 162 -18.38 15.53 3.96
CA GLY A 162 -18.75 15.07 2.60
C GLY A 162 -18.78 13.56 2.41
N THR A 163 -18.54 12.77 3.46
CA THR A 163 -18.66 11.31 3.42
C THR A 163 -19.92 10.84 4.14
N GLY A 164 -20.51 9.76 3.65
CA GLY A 164 -21.71 9.15 4.23
C GLY A 164 -21.50 7.65 4.42
N PHE A 165 -22.44 6.95 5.05
CA PHE A 165 -22.32 5.51 5.28
C PHE A 165 -22.21 4.68 3.99
N GLY A 166 -22.77 5.17 2.88
CA GLY A 166 -22.57 4.55 1.56
C GLY A 166 -21.10 4.55 1.10
N HIS A 167 -20.33 5.59 1.45
CA HIS A 167 -18.90 5.66 1.17
C HIS A 167 -18.11 4.68 2.03
N ILE A 168 -18.50 4.52 3.31
CA ILE A 168 -17.87 3.53 4.20
C ILE A 168 -18.15 2.11 3.71
N LEU A 169 -19.40 1.80 3.34
CA LEU A 169 -19.76 0.49 2.80
C LEU A 169 -19.01 0.21 1.49
N GLY A 170 -18.92 1.20 0.60
CA GLY A 170 -18.17 1.09 -0.66
C GLY A 170 -16.67 0.89 -0.46
N ALA A 171 -16.07 1.65 0.47
CA ALA A 171 -14.67 1.46 0.86
C ALA A 171 -14.44 0.09 1.52
N GLY A 172 -15.39 -0.39 2.33
CA GLY A 172 -15.36 -1.72 2.92
C GLY A 172 -15.41 -2.84 1.87
N LEU A 173 -16.23 -2.69 0.83
CA LEU A 173 -16.27 -3.58 -0.33
C LEU A 173 -14.96 -3.59 -1.11
N LEU A 174 -14.36 -2.42 -1.37
CA LEU A 174 -13.04 -2.35 -2.01
C LEU A 174 -11.93 -2.96 -1.14
N ALA A 175 -11.99 -2.80 0.19
CA ALA A 175 -11.07 -3.45 1.11
C ALA A 175 -11.25 -4.99 1.14
N GLY A 176 -12.39 -5.48 0.63
CA GLY A 176 -12.64 -6.88 0.29
C GLY A 176 -11.71 -7.45 -0.78
N ILE A 177 -11.01 -6.62 -1.56
CA ILE A 177 -10.01 -7.06 -2.54
C ILE A 177 -8.77 -7.60 -1.79
N GLY A 178 -8.80 -8.89 -1.43
CA GLY A 178 -7.71 -9.56 -0.74
C GLY A 178 -6.64 -10.12 -1.68
N PHE A 179 -6.96 -10.29 -2.97
CA PHE A 179 -6.14 -10.86 -4.05
C PHE A 179 -4.75 -11.36 -3.63
N THR A 180 -3.71 -10.53 -3.71
CA THR A 180 -2.31 -10.94 -3.49
C THR A 180 -2.01 -11.37 -2.06
N MET A 181 -2.46 -10.63 -1.04
CA MET A 181 -2.23 -11.01 0.35
C MET A 181 -3.01 -12.27 0.73
N SER A 182 -4.23 -12.44 0.22
CA SER A 182 -5.00 -13.66 0.42
C SER A 182 -4.39 -14.86 -0.31
N LEU A 183 -3.89 -14.69 -1.54
CA LEU A 183 -3.18 -15.75 -2.27
C LEU A 183 -1.91 -16.19 -1.53
N PHE A 184 -1.18 -15.22 -0.97
CA PHE A 184 -0.02 -15.49 -0.13
C PHE A 184 -0.40 -16.33 1.10
N ILE A 185 -1.40 -15.89 1.87
CA ILE A 185 -1.84 -16.61 3.08
C ILE A 185 -2.42 -17.99 2.73
N ALA A 186 -3.14 -18.13 1.62
CA ALA A 186 -3.63 -19.41 1.17
C ALA A 186 -2.49 -20.40 0.88
N GLY A 187 -1.41 -19.94 0.24
CA GLY A 187 -0.22 -20.75 -0.02
C GLY A 187 0.55 -21.19 1.24
N LEU A 188 0.33 -20.51 2.38
CA LEU A 188 0.86 -20.94 3.67
C LEU A 188 -0.09 -21.86 4.45
N ALA A 189 -1.39 -21.76 4.19
CA ALA A 189 -2.43 -22.42 4.97
C ALA A 189 -2.92 -23.74 4.37
N PHE A 190 -2.81 -23.90 3.05
CA PHE A 190 -3.37 -25.05 2.32
C PHE A 190 -2.34 -25.67 1.37
N GLU A 191 -2.47 -26.97 1.17
CA GLU A 191 -1.63 -27.77 0.28
C GLU A 191 -2.46 -28.37 -0.88
N ASP A 192 -1.76 -28.81 -1.93
CA ASP A 192 -2.28 -29.58 -3.06
C ASP A 192 -3.59 -29.02 -3.65
N LYS A 193 -4.63 -29.85 -3.67
CA LYS A 193 -5.92 -29.59 -4.30
C LYS A 193 -6.73 -28.51 -3.60
N THR A 194 -6.63 -28.40 -2.27
CA THR A 194 -7.35 -27.37 -1.51
C THR A 194 -6.77 -25.98 -1.79
N LEU A 195 -5.47 -25.88 -2.03
CA LEU A 195 -4.83 -24.63 -2.43
C LEU A 195 -5.37 -24.12 -3.77
N GLU A 196 -5.49 -24.98 -4.78
CA GLU A 196 -6.05 -24.58 -6.08
C GLU A 196 -7.48 -24.03 -5.98
N ILE A 197 -8.35 -24.76 -5.26
CA ILE A 197 -9.75 -24.34 -5.01
C ILE A 197 -9.79 -23.00 -4.27
N THR A 198 -8.89 -22.80 -3.29
CA THR A 198 -8.79 -21.57 -2.51
C THR A 198 -8.31 -20.39 -3.36
N ARG A 199 -7.33 -20.60 -4.26
CA ARG A 199 -6.87 -19.56 -5.20
C ARG A 199 -7.99 -19.09 -6.11
N ALA A 200 -8.77 -20.02 -6.66
CA ALA A 200 -9.95 -19.71 -7.47
C ALA A 200 -11.00 -18.90 -6.66
N ALA A 201 -11.26 -19.31 -5.41
CA ALA A 201 -12.19 -18.63 -4.52
C ALA A 201 -11.76 -17.19 -4.20
N ILE A 202 -10.46 -16.96 -3.94
CA ILE A 202 -9.90 -15.64 -3.66
C ILE A 202 -10.04 -14.72 -4.88
N ILE A 203 -9.74 -15.23 -6.08
CA ILE A 203 -9.86 -14.46 -7.32
C ILE A 203 -11.31 -14.07 -7.57
N MET A 204 -12.23 -15.03 -7.47
CA MET A 204 -13.67 -14.79 -7.66
C MET A 204 -14.22 -13.82 -6.60
N GLY A 205 -13.91 -14.05 -5.32
CA GLY A 205 -14.33 -13.18 -4.22
C GLY A 205 -13.78 -11.76 -4.36
N SER A 206 -12.51 -11.60 -4.74
CA SER A 206 -11.88 -10.29 -4.93
C SER A 206 -12.50 -9.54 -6.10
N LEU A 207 -12.83 -10.24 -7.19
CA LEU A 207 -13.50 -9.65 -8.36
C LEU A 207 -14.91 -9.16 -7.99
N LEU A 208 -15.69 -9.99 -7.28
CA LEU A 208 -17.03 -9.63 -6.81
C LEU A 208 -16.98 -8.42 -5.85
N ALA A 209 -16.06 -8.42 -4.90
CA ALA A 209 -15.85 -7.32 -3.96
C ALA A 209 -15.45 -6.02 -4.68
N GLY A 210 -14.53 -6.12 -5.65
CA GLY A 210 -14.08 -4.98 -6.44
C GLY A 210 -15.17 -4.38 -7.32
N ILE A 211 -15.92 -5.21 -8.05
CA ILE A 211 -17.02 -4.76 -8.93
C ILE A 211 -18.14 -4.14 -8.08
N SER A 212 -18.58 -4.82 -7.03
CA SER A 212 -19.66 -4.32 -6.17
C SER A 212 -19.26 -3.02 -5.45
N GLY A 213 -18.03 -2.93 -4.92
CA GLY A 213 -17.50 -1.71 -4.31
C GLY A 213 -17.40 -0.55 -5.29
N PHE A 214 -16.90 -0.79 -6.50
CA PHE A 214 -16.84 0.21 -7.56
C PHE A 214 -18.22 0.71 -7.95
N LEU A 215 -19.18 -0.19 -8.20
CA LEU A 215 -20.55 0.19 -8.57
C LEU A 215 -21.25 0.98 -7.47
N LEU A 216 -21.10 0.55 -6.21
CA LEU A 216 -21.69 1.24 -5.07
C LEU A 216 -21.11 2.65 -4.92
N LEU A 217 -19.78 2.81 -4.96
CA LEU A 217 -19.15 4.13 -4.85
C LEU A 217 -19.51 5.04 -6.02
N ARG A 218 -19.58 4.49 -7.25
CA ARG A 218 -20.02 5.25 -8.42
C ARG A 218 -21.46 5.75 -8.25
N TRP A 219 -22.34 4.92 -7.73
CA TRP A 219 -23.74 5.29 -7.49
C TRP A 219 -23.88 6.31 -6.36
N VAL A 220 -23.20 6.10 -5.23
CA VAL A 220 -23.20 7.02 -4.09
C VAL A 220 -22.66 8.40 -4.49
N ASN A 221 -21.54 8.45 -5.23
CA ASN A 221 -20.95 9.71 -5.66
C ASN A 221 -21.86 10.48 -6.63
N HIS A 222 -22.61 9.76 -7.49
CA HIS A 222 -23.62 10.37 -8.35
C HIS A 222 -24.79 11.00 -7.56
N LEU A 223 -25.11 10.49 -6.37
CA LEU A 223 -26.17 11.03 -5.51
C LEU A 223 -25.71 12.22 -4.65
N THR A 224 -24.42 12.28 -4.30
CA THR A 224 -23.85 13.31 -3.42
C THR A 224 -23.20 14.47 -4.17
N SER A 225 -23.08 14.41 -5.50
CA SER A 225 -22.66 15.57 -6.29
C SER A 225 -23.74 16.65 -6.24
N PRO A 226 -23.45 17.87 -5.73
CA PRO A 226 -24.36 18.99 -5.92
C PRO A 226 -24.48 19.27 -7.42
N ARG A 227 -25.71 19.42 -7.91
CA ARG A 227 -25.95 20.14 -9.16
C ARG A 227 -25.79 21.63 -8.93
#